data_AF-A0AA35SCF9-F1
#
_entry.id   AF-A0AA35SCF9-F1
#
_cell.length_a   1.000
_cell.length_b   1.000
_cell.length_c   1.000
_cell.angle_alpha   90.00
_cell.angle_beta   90.00
_cell.angle_gamma   90.00
#
_symmetry.space_group_name_H-M   'P 1'
#
loop_
_entity.id
_entity.type
_entity.pdbx_description
1 polymer ?
#
loop_
_entity_poly.entity_id
_entity_poly.type
_entity_poly.pdbx_seq_one_letter_code
_entity_poly.pdbx_strand_id
1 'polypeptide(L)'
;MSIPRDTVRSTSLKELWSIAEDSAAEHGKEVHREDWGLVVGLHLAESKKEAFKDIRVGSGRLVTEYFGNTLGNEVPNVPQDEIVDFMVEHNQWIVGTPDDCIAGIERLQEISGGFGSFMIRVEDWAPREKIMRSYELLARYVMPHFQGSLVGIQTSNQWAAQRKDALQANRVAGLQRATDSYYANRE
;
A
#
# COMPACT_ATOMS: atom_id res chain seq x y z
N MET A 1 17.61 -0.45 -12.15
CA MET A 1 18.72 0.39 -12.68
C MET A 1 18.65 1.75 -12.01
N SER A 2 19.76 2.28 -11.48
CA SER A 2 19.79 3.68 -11.00
C SER A 2 20.10 4.60 -12.18
N ILE A 3 19.18 5.49 -12.52
CA ILE A 3 19.34 6.51 -13.57
C ILE A 3 20.40 7.55 -13.12
N PRO A 4 21.18 8.15 -14.04
CA PRO A 4 22.19 9.16 -13.75
C PRO A 4 21.71 10.27 -12.81
N ARG A 5 22.59 10.69 -11.88
CA ARG A 5 22.26 11.58 -10.76
C ARG A 5 21.97 13.03 -11.19
N ASP A 6 22.35 13.36 -12.41
CA ASP A 6 22.33 14.70 -13.00
C ASP A 6 20.89 15.15 -13.34
N THR A 7 19.97 14.19 -13.51
CA THR A 7 18.55 14.41 -13.86
C THR A 7 17.62 14.34 -12.64
N VAL A 8 18.14 14.10 -11.43
CA VAL A 8 17.36 13.56 -10.31
C VAL A 8 16.36 14.54 -9.65
N ARG A 9 16.30 15.82 -10.01
CA ARG A 9 15.42 16.77 -9.30
C ARG A 9 14.31 17.43 -10.11
N SER A 10 14.22 17.22 -11.43
CA SER A 10 13.10 17.77 -12.22
C SER A 10 12.40 16.76 -13.14
N THR A 11 12.91 15.53 -13.25
CA THR A 11 12.35 14.52 -14.13
C THR A 11 11.18 13.79 -13.46
N SER A 12 10.01 13.83 -14.09
CA SER A 12 8.82 13.13 -13.65
C SER A 12 8.99 11.61 -13.74
N LEU A 13 8.16 10.85 -13.01
CA LEU A 13 8.17 9.38 -13.09
C LEU A 13 7.95 8.88 -14.52
N LYS A 14 7.07 9.54 -15.28
CA LYS A 14 6.81 9.22 -16.68
C LYS A 14 8.05 9.43 -17.55
N GLU A 15 8.75 10.55 -17.38
CA GLU A 15 9.99 10.82 -18.12
C GLU A 15 11.12 9.88 -17.71
N LEU A 16 11.22 9.49 -16.43
CA LEU A 16 12.19 8.48 -15.99
C LEU A 16 11.98 7.13 -16.69
N TRP A 17 10.71 6.74 -16.92
CA TRP A 17 10.40 5.55 -17.70
C TRP A 17 10.80 5.71 -19.17
N SER A 18 10.48 6.84 -19.81
CA SER A 18 10.88 7.10 -21.19
C SER A 18 12.41 7.06 -21.37
N ILE A 19 13.17 7.63 -20.43
CA ILE A 19 14.64 7.54 -20.43
C ILE A 19 15.11 6.08 -20.36
N ALA A 20 14.44 5.24 -19.57
CA ALA A 20 14.77 3.83 -19.47
C ALA A 20 14.48 3.07 -20.77
N GLU A 21 13.36 3.36 -21.44
CA GLU A 21 13.00 2.82 -22.76
C GLU A 21 14.03 3.22 -23.82
N ASP A 22 14.33 4.51 -23.92
CA ASP A 22 15.29 5.06 -24.90
C ASP A 22 16.69 4.44 -24.69
N SER A 23 17.17 4.43 -23.45
CA SER A 23 18.48 3.85 -23.10
C SER A 23 18.54 2.35 -23.39
N ALA A 24 17.45 1.61 -23.17
CA ALA A 24 17.40 0.19 -23.47
C ALA A 24 17.46 -0.05 -24.99
N ALA A 25 16.68 0.71 -25.76
CA ALA A 25 16.64 0.62 -27.22
C ALA A 25 17.99 0.93 -27.86
N GLU A 26 18.71 1.96 -27.39
CA GLU A 26 20.07 2.30 -27.83
C GLU A 26 21.06 1.13 -27.69
N HIS A 27 20.83 0.25 -26.71
CA HIS A 27 21.67 -0.90 -26.42
C HIS A 27 21.08 -2.23 -26.90
N GLY A 28 20.06 -2.20 -27.77
CA GLY A 28 19.40 -3.39 -28.32
C GLY A 28 18.70 -4.25 -27.26
N LYS A 29 18.23 -3.62 -26.18
CA LYS A 29 17.48 -4.26 -25.09
C LYS A 29 16.05 -3.72 -25.05
N GLU A 30 15.18 -4.45 -24.36
CA GLU A 30 13.81 -4.05 -24.06
C GLU A 30 13.62 -4.02 -22.55
N VAL A 31 12.78 -3.10 -22.07
CA VAL A 31 12.36 -3.02 -20.67
C VAL A 31 10.84 -3.17 -20.61
N HIS A 32 10.34 -3.95 -19.65
CA HIS A 32 8.91 -4.19 -19.50
C HIS A 32 8.35 -3.42 -18.31
N ARG A 33 7.14 -2.88 -18.49
CA ARG A 33 6.51 -2.04 -17.46
C ARG A 33 6.23 -2.82 -16.17
N GLU A 34 5.93 -4.11 -16.28
CA GLU A 34 5.75 -5.02 -15.15
C GLU A 34 7.00 -5.23 -14.28
N ASP A 35 8.19 -5.03 -14.85
CA ASP A 35 9.45 -5.16 -14.11
C ASP A 35 9.84 -3.86 -13.39
N TRP A 36 9.13 -2.77 -13.68
CA TRP A 36 9.40 -1.49 -13.04
C TRP A 36 8.79 -1.41 -11.65
N GLY A 37 9.67 -1.20 -10.66
CA GLY A 37 9.31 -1.04 -9.26
C GLY A 37 9.46 0.40 -8.78
N LEU A 38 8.45 0.90 -8.05
CA LEU A 38 8.55 2.15 -7.30
C LEU A 38 8.84 1.87 -5.83
N VAL A 39 9.76 2.65 -5.27
CA VAL A 39 10.24 2.49 -3.88
C VAL A 39 9.90 3.75 -3.09
N VAL A 40 8.98 3.64 -2.13
CA VAL A 40 8.36 4.79 -1.45
C VAL A 40 8.50 4.69 0.08
N GLY A 41 8.70 5.83 0.74
CA GLY A 41 8.66 5.90 2.22
C GLY A 41 7.21 5.87 2.69
N LEU A 42 6.90 5.01 3.66
CA LEU A 42 5.52 4.75 4.07
C LEU A 42 5.37 4.48 5.57
N HIS A 43 4.39 5.15 6.20
CA HIS A 43 3.99 4.85 7.58
C HIS A 43 2.47 4.95 7.77
N LEU A 44 1.85 3.88 8.24
CA LEU A 44 0.41 3.79 8.47
C LEU A 44 0.07 3.67 9.94
N ALA A 45 -1.06 4.26 10.33
CA ALA A 45 -1.69 4.08 11.62
C ALA A 45 -3.21 4.05 11.48
N GLU A 46 -3.93 3.84 12.59
CA GLU A 46 -5.41 3.83 12.61
C GLU A 46 -6.00 5.21 12.28
N SER A 47 -5.23 6.26 12.51
CA SER A 47 -5.61 7.62 12.13
C SER A 47 -4.44 8.36 11.50
N LYS A 48 -4.76 9.26 10.56
CA LYS A 48 -3.76 10.14 9.95
C LYS A 48 -2.98 10.93 11.00
N LYS A 49 -3.65 11.47 12.01
CA LYS A 49 -3.01 12.21 13.11
C LYS A 49 -1.97 11.36 13.86
N GLU A 50 -2.29 10.10 14.12
CA GLU A 50 -1.36 9.17 14.77
C GLU A 50 -0.17 8.85 13.87
N ALA A 51 -0.40 8.55 12.59
CA ALA A 51 0.67 8.24 11.64
C ALA A 51 1.71 9.37 11.56
N PHE A 52 1.23 10.62 11.48
CA PHE A 52 2.11 11.80 11.49
C PHE A 52 2.82 12.00 12.83
N LYS A 53 2.13 11.77 13.94
CA LYS A 53 2.72 11.89 15.29
C LYS A 53 3.82 10.86 15.51
N ASP A 54 3.63 9.65 15.02
CA ASP A 54 4.55 8.53 15.22
C ASP A 54 5.94 8.80 14.66
N ILE A 55 6.01 9.39 13.47
CA ILE A 55 7.25 9.60 12.75
C ILE A 55 7.76 11.03 12.82
N ARG A 56 6.99 11.96 13.39
CA ARG A 56 7.25 13.41 13.49
C ARG A 56 8.72 13.77 13.74
N VAL A 57 9.33 13.15 14.75
CA VAL A 57 10.74 13.39 15.12
C VAL A 57 11.69 12.54 14.29
N GLY A 58 11.35 11.27 14.04
CA GLY A 58 12.22 10.35 13.31
C GLY A 58 12.39 10.72 11.84
N SER A 59 11.36 11.27 11.20
CA SER A 59 11.42 11.80 9.83
C SER A 59 12.42 12.95 9.71
N GLY A 60 12.45 13.85 10.70
CA GLY A 60 13.41 14.93 10.76
C GLY A 60 14.83 14.40 10.78
N ARG A 61 15.14 13.50 11.73
CA ARG A 61 16.47 12.88 11.82
C ARG A 61 16.86 12.13 10.56
N LEU A 62 15.95 11.32 10.01
CA LEU A 62 16.20 10.57 8.79
C LEU A 62 16.61 11.49 7.63
N VAL A 63 15.84 12.55 7.38
CA VAL A 63 16.09 13.44 6.24
C VAL A 63 17.31 14.34 6.51
N THR A 64 17.44 14.92 7.70
CA THR A 64 18.52 15.87 7.96
C THR A 64 19.85 15.20 8.25
N GLU A 65 19.87 14.10 9.01
CA GLU A 65 21.11 13.45 9.46
C GLU A 65 21.58 12.40 8.46
N TYR A 66 20.71 11.43 8.12
CA TYR A 66 21.12 10.35 7.21
C TYR A 66 21.15 10.84 5.77
N PHE A 67 20.04 11.31 5.21
CA PHE A 67 20.04 11.75 3.81
C PHE A 67 20.81 13.05 3.60
N GLY A 68 20.68 14.02 4.51
CA GLY A 68 21.39 15.30 4.44
C GLY A 68 22.87 15.17 4.78
N ASN A 69 23.20 15.00 6.06
CA ASN A 69 24.60 15.07 6.51
C ASN A 69 25.45 13.89 6.03
N THR A 70 24.89 12.67 6.00
CA THR A 70 25.67 11.47 5.63
C THR A 70 25.75 11.29 4.11
N LEU A 71 24.63 11.44 3.40
CA LEU A 71 24.57 11.19 1.95
C LEU A 71 24.72 12.46 1.09
N GLY A 72 24.66 13.65 1.68
CA GLY A 72 24.84 14.93 0.98
C GLY A 72 23.63 15.38 0.16
N ASN A 73 22.44 14.83 0.42
CA ASN A 73 21.23 15.28 -0.25
C ASN A 73 20.83 16.68 0.23
N GLU A 74 20.15 17.44 -0.63
CA GLU A 74 19.50 18.68 -0.17
C GLU A 74 18.41 18.34 0.82
N VAL A 75 18.36 19.13 1.87
CA VAL A 75 17.38 19.02 2.95
C VAL A 75 16.34 20.11 2.76
N PRO A 76 15.04 19.81 2.87
CA PRO A 76 13.99 20.82 2.84
C PRO A 76 14.22 21.91 3.88
N ASN A 77 14.03 23.17 3.50
CA ASN A 77 14.17 24.31 4.40
C ASN A 77 12.89 24.53 5.24
N VAL A 78 12.55 23.53 6.05
CA VAL A 78 11.43 23.55 7.02
C VAL A 78 11.95 23.08 8.38
N PRO A 79 11.26 23.40 9.50
CA PRO A 79 11.57 22.82 10.80
C PRO A 79 11.65 21.29 10.73
N GLN A 80 12.54 20.69 11.53
CA GLN A 80 12.76 19.23 11.49
C GLN A 80 11.49 18.42 11.80
N ASP A 81 10.63 18.94 12.67
CA ASP A 81 9.34 18.36 13.00
C ASP A 81 8.24 18.70 11.97
N GLU A 82 8.53 19.43 10.91
CA GLU A 82 7.61 19.66 9.78
C GLU A 82 8.05 18.89 8.51
N ILE A 83 9.16 18.15 8.59
CA ILE A 83 9.69 17.36 7.46
C ILE A 83 8.67 16.34 6.96
N VAL A 84 7.94 15.67 7.86
CA VAL A 84 6.92 14.69 7.45
C VAL A 84 5.82 15.34 6.62
N ASP A 85 5.35 16.52 7.02
CA ASP A 85 4.31 17.27 6.34
C ASP A 85 4.82 17.70 4.96
N PHE A 86 6.02 18.28 4.90
CA PHE A 86 6.67 18.65 3.63
C PHE A 86 6.77 17.46 2.68
N MET A 87 7.23 16.29 3.15
CA MET A 87 7.41 15.11 2.30
C MET A 87 6.08 14.54 1.79
N VAL A 88 5.01 14.60 2.60
CA VAL A 88 3.67 14.15 2.17
C VAL A 88 3.04 15.15 1.20
N GLU A 89 3.12 16.45 1.47
CA GLU A 89 2.60 17.52 0.59
C GLU A 89 3.25 17.49 -0.80
N HIS A 90 4.53 17.13 -0.87
CA HIS A 90 5.28 17.00 -2.11
C HIS A 90 5.24 15.59 -2.71
N ASN A 91 4.32 14.73 -2.24
CA ASN A 91 4.10 13.36 -2.74
C ASN A 91 5.34 12.44 -2.69
N GLN A 92 6.32 12.73 -1.83
CA GLN A 92 7.53 11.92 -1.67
C GLN A 92 7.28 10.69 -0.79
N TRP A 93 6.41 10.83 0.21
CA TRP A 93 6.02 9.76 1.14
C TRP A 93 4.51 9.60 1.22
N ILE A 94 4.09 8.42 1.67
CA ILE A 94 2.69 8.09 1.96
C ILE A 94 2.55 7.87 3.46
N VAL A 95 1.88 8.79 4.15
CA VAL A 95 1.70 8.74 5.61
C VAL A 95 0.24 8.99 5.94
N GLY A 96 -0.39 8.05 6.66
CA GLY A 96 -1.82 8.17 6.95
C GLY A 96 -2.49 6.87 7.37
N THR A 97 -3.75 6.71 6.96
CA THR A 97 -4.52 5.47 7.12
C THR A 97 -4.30 4.52 5.94
N PRO A 98 -4.80 3.26 5.99
CA PRO A 98 -4.83 2.40 4.82
C PRO A 98 -5.50 3.03 3.59
N ASP A 99 -6.58 3.81 3.77
CA ASP A 99 -7.27 4.48 2.68
C ASP A 99 -6.41 5.58 2.06
N ASP A 100 -5.71 6.38 2.88
CA ASP A 100 -4.72 7.36 2.38
C ASP A 100 -3.62 6.66 1.56
N CYS A 101 -3.23 5.45 1.96
CA CYS A 101 -2.24 4.67 1.23
C CYS A 101 -2.75 4.16 -0.12
N ILE A 102 -3.98 3.66 -0.17
CA ILE A 102 -4.62 3.24 -1.42
C ILE A 102 -4.66 4.41 -2.40
N ALA A 103 -5.18 5.56 -1.95
CA ALA A 103 -5.22 6.77 -2.77
C ALA A 103 -3.82 7.24 -3.21
N GLY A 104 -2.82 7.08 -2.34
CA GLY A 104 -1.41 7.34 -2.65
C GLY A 104 -0.87 6.47 -3.78
N ILE A 105 -1.11 5.16 -3.72
CA ILE A 105 -0.67 4.20 -4.74
C ILE A 105 -1.41 4.41 -6.06
N GLU A 106 -2.73 4.64 -6.04
CA GLU A 106 -3.53 4.94 -7.22
C GLU A 106 -3.03 6.19 -7.94
N ARG A 107 -2.73 7.26 -7.18
CA ARG A 107 -2.09 8.47 -7.73
C ARG A 107 -0.73 8.16 -8.37
N LEU A 108 0.10 7.33 -7.73
CA LEU A 108 1.39 6.93 -8.29
C LEU A 108 1.21 6.18 -9.62
N GLN A 109 0.22 5.30 -9.73
CA GLN A 109 -0.09 4.59 -10.97
C GLN A 109 -0.49 5.58 -12.07
N GLU A 110 -1.32 6.57 -11.75
CA GLU A 110 -1.75 7.59 -12.71
C GLU A 110 -0.56 8.42 -13.22
N ILE A 111 0.25 8.99 -12.33
CA ILE A 111 1.33 9.90 -12.72
C ILE A 111 2.52 9.18 -13.38
N SER A 112 2.72 7.89 -13.08
CA SER A 112 3.78 7.09 -13.72
C SER A 112 3.32 6.46 -15.04
N GLY A 113 2.02 6.38 -15.29
CA GLY A 113 1.44 5.57 -16.37
C GLY A 113 1.45 4.06 -16.08
N GLY A 114 1.50 3.69 -14.80
CA GLY A 114 1.58 2.32 -14.30
C GLY A 114 2.98 1.90 -13.85
N PHE A 115 3.06 0.84 -13.06
CA PHE A 115 4.27 0.15 -12.63
C PHE A 115 3.87 -1.25 -12.17
N GLY A 116 4.79 -2.23 -12.21
CA GLY A 116 4.47 -3.60 -11.83
C GLY A 116 4.69 -3.94 -10.36
N SER A 117 5.59 -3.21 -9.67
CA SER A 117 5.89 -3.46 -8.26
C SER A 117 5.86 -2.20 -7.41
N PHE A 118 5.24 -2.29 -6.23
CA PHE A 118 5.31 -1.27 -5.18
C PHE A 118 6.12 -1.81 -4.02
N MET A 119 7.18 -1.11 -3.65
CA MET A 119 8.05 -1.45 -2.54
C MET A 119 8.07 -0.32 -1.52
N ILE A 120 8.00 -0.67 -0.25
CA ILE A 120 8.22 0.28 0.84
C ILE A 120 9.68 0.29 1.23
N ARG A 121 10.22 1.47 1.54
CA ARG A 121 11.51 1.55 2.23
C ARG A 121 11.31 1.32 3.71
N VAL A 122 12.19 0.52 4.28
CA VAL A 122 12.28 0.36 5.73
C VAL A 122 13.03 1.56 6.28
N GLU A 123 12.34 2.37 7.07
CA GLU A 123 12.88 3.57 7.72
C GLU A 123 12.83 3.36 9.24
N ASP A 124 13.91 3.68 9.97
CA ASP A 124 13.98 3.53 11.43
C ASP A 124 13.54 4.83 12.15
N TRP A 125 12.33 5.31 11.81
CA TRP A 125 11.81 6.60 12.28
C TRP A 125 10.79 6.51 13.43
N ALA A 126 10.43 5.29 13.84
CA ALA A 126 9.44 5.03 14.87
C ALA A 126 9.80 3.77 15.64
N PRO A 127 9.33 3.61 16.89
CA PRO A 127 9.48 2.36 17.63
C PRO A 127 9.01 1.14 16.84
N ARG A 128 9.71 0.01 16.99
CA ARG A 128 9.46 -1.25 16.27
C ARG A 128 7.98 -1.64 16.25
N GLU A 129 7.29 -1.54 17.38
CA GLU A 129 5.87 -1.91 17.49
C GLU A 129 4.98 -1.12 16.51
N LYS A 130 5.26 0.18 16.34
CA LYS A 130 4.52 1.06 15.43
C LYS A 130 4.84 0.76 13.97
N ILE A 131 6.12 0.51 13.66
CA ILE A 131 6.55 0.08 12.33
C ILE A 131 5.86 -1.26 11.96
N MET A 132 5.86 -2.23 12.87
CA MET A 132 5.21 -3.51 12.63
C MET A 132 3.68 -3.36 12.49
N ARG A 133 3.05 -2.48 13.26
CA ARG A 133 1.62 -2.17 13.08
C ARG A 133 1.34 -1.55 11.71
N SER A 134 2.18 -0.62 11.25
CA SER A 134 2.10 -0.04 9.91
C SER A 134 2.17 -1.12 8.82
N TYR A 135 3.09 -2.09 8.95
CA TYR A 135 3.20 -3.20 8.00
C TYR A 135 2.00 -4.14 8.05
N GLU A 136 1.45 -4.39 9.23
CA GLU A 136 0.22 -5.17 9.37
C GLU A 136 -0.96 -4.48 8.68
N LEU A 137 -1.10 -3.16 8.84
CA LEU A 137 -2.14 -2.37 8.19
C LEU A 137 -2.00 -2.41 6.66
N LEU A 138 -0.77 -2.24 6.16
CA LEU A 138 -0.48 -2.37 4.73
C LEU A 138 -0.86 -3.75 4.20
N ALA A 139 -0.42 -4.81 4.88
CA ALA A 139 -0.67 -6.19 4.44
C ALA A 139 -2.14 -6.59 4.50
N ARG A 140 -2.88 -6.14 5.52
CA ARG A 140 -4.29 -6.53 5.72
C ARG A 140 -5.27 -5.74 4.89
N TYR A 141 -5.01 -4.44 4.69
CA TYR A 141 -6.03 -3.53 4.14
C TYR A 141 -5.65 -2.94 2.78
N VAL A 142 -4.35 -2.81 2.49
CA VAL A 142 -3.89 -2.18 1.23
C VAL A 142 -3.55 -3.24 0.18
N MET A 143 -2.69 -4.20 0.48
CA MET A 143 -2.27 -5.23 -0.50
C MET A 143 -3.46 -5.96 -1.15
N PRO A 144 -4.51 -6.36 -0.41
CA PRO A 144 -5.63 -7.09 -1.00
C PRO A 144 -6.47 -6.27 -1.99
N HIS A 145 -6.49 -4.94 -1.84
CA HIS A 145 -7.16 -4.02 -2.78
C HIS A 145 -6.55 -4.12 -4.18
N PHE A 146 -5.22 -4.19 -4.26
CA PHE A 146 -4.50 -4.23 -5.54
C PHE A 146 -4.30 -5.65 -6.09
N GLN A 147 -4.24 -6.67 -5.24
CA GLN A 147 -3.92 -8.04 -5.64
C GLN A 147 -5.16 -8.90 -5.93
N GLY A 148 -6.36 -8.40 -5.67
CA GLY A 148 -7.62 -9.13 -5.91
C GLY A 148 -7.83 -10.35 -5.00
N SER A 149 -7.03 -10.51 -3.94
CA SER A 149 -7.09 -11.67 -3.04
C SER A 149 -8.40 -11.79 -2.25
N LEU A 150 -9.19 -10.72 -2.16
CA LEU A 150 -10.51 -10.72 -1.52
C LEU A 150 -11.68 -11.01 -2.47
N VAL A 151 -11.47 -11.02 -3.80
CA VAL A 151 -12.57 -11.14 -4.78
C VAL A 151 -13.39 -12.41 -4.54
N GLY A 152 -12.73 -13.55 -4.32
CA GLY A 152 -13.41 -14.82 -4.06
C GLY A 152 -14.22 -14.82 -2.75
N ILE A 153 -13.65 -14.27 -1.68
CA ILE A 153 -14.30 -14.19 -0.36
C ILE A 153 -15.52 -13.26 -0.43
N GLN A 154 -15.37 -12.08 -1.04
CA GLN A 154 -16.45 -11.12 -1.21
C GLN A 154 -17.59 -11.71 -2.05
N THR A 155 -17.25 -12.35 -3.16
CA THR A 155 -18.23 -13.02 -4.04
C THR A 155 -18.99 -14.11 -3.29
N SER A 156 -18.28 -14.97 -2.55
CA SER A 156 -18.88 -16.04 -1.76
C SER A 156 -19.80 -15.49 -0.65
N ASN A 157 -19.34 -14.46 0.07
CA ASN A 157 -20.13 -13.80 1.11
C ASN A 157 -21.43 -13.21 0.55
N GLN A 158 -21.34 -12.47 -0.56
CA GLN A 158 -22.50 -11.88 -1.22
C GLN A 158 -23.48 -12.96 -1.70
N TRP A 159 -22.98 -14.02 -2.33
CA TRP A 159 -23.81 -15.14 -2.79
C TRP A 159 -24.60 -15.78 -1.65
N ALA A 160 -23.93 -16.03 -0.52
CA ALA A 160 -24.56 -16.64 0.66
C ALA A 160 -25.57 -15.67 1.30
N ALA A 161 -25.22 -14.39 1.43
CA ALA A 161 -26.08 -13.36 1.97
C ALA A 161 -27.38 -13.19 1.16
N GLN A 162 -27.28 -13.22 -0.18
CA GLN A 162 -28.43 -13.14 -1.08
C GLN A 162 -29.37 -14.36 -0.99
N ARG A 163 -28.86 -15.52 -0.60
CA ARG A 163 -29.63 -16.78 -0.49
C ARG A 163 -30.05 -17.12 0.93
N LYS A 164 -29.78 -16.24 1.90
CA LYS A 164 -29.95 -16.52 3.33
C LYS A 164 -31.35 -17.03 3.65
N ASP A 165 -32.40 -16.48 3.04
CA ASP A 165 -33.79 -16.84 3.37
C ASP A 165 -34.13 -18.25 2.89
N ALA A 166 -33.75 -18.60 1.65
CA ALA A 166 -33.93 -19.95 1.12
C ALA A 166 -33.10 -20.99 1.91
N LEU A 167 -31.86 -20.65 2.27
CA LEU A 167 -31.01 -21.52 3.09
C LEU A 167 -31.61 -21.74 4.49
N GLN A 168 -32.17 -20.70 5.12
CA GLN A 168 -32.84 -20.82 6.41
C GLN A 168 -34.13 -21.63 6.31
N ALA A 169 -34.95 -21.43 5.28
CA ALA A 169 -36.16 -22.22 5.05
C ALA A 169 -35.83 -23.71 4.90
N ASN A 170 -34.81 -24.03 4.08
CA ASN A 170 -34.34 -25.41 3.90
C ASN A 170 -33.78 -26.01 5.19
N ARG A 171 -33.08 -25.23 6.02
CA ARG A 171 -32.58 -25.66 7.33
C ARG A 171 -33.74 -26.06 8.25
N VAL A 172 -34.77 -25.21 8.35
CA VAL A 172 -35.95 -25.48 9.18
C VAL A 172 -36.68 -26.73 8.69
N ALA A 173 -36.92 -26.85 7.37
CA ALA A 173 -37.56 -28.02 6.79
C ALA A 173 -36.76 -29.32 7.02
N GLY A 174 -35.43 -29.25 6.93
CA GLY A 174 -34.55 -30.37 7.22
C GLY A 174 -34.61 -30.82 8.67
N LEU A 175 -34.61 -29.88 9.62
CA LEU A 175 -34.75 -30.18 11.05
C LEU A 175 -36.09 -30.83 11.37
N GLN A 176 -37.17 -30.33 10.77
CA GLN A 176 -38.50 -30.92 10.94
C GLN A 176 -38.51 -32.38 10.47
N ARG A 177 -38.06 -32.63 9.24
CA ARG A 177 -38.00 -33.98 8.66
C ARG A 177 -37.17 -34.96 9.51
N ALA A 178 -36.02 -34.50 10.01
CA ALA A 178 -35.16 -35.31 10.87
C ALA A 178 -35.84 -35.65 12.20
N THR A 179 -36.56 -34.68 12.78
CA THR A 179 -37.33 -34.86 14.02
C THR A 179 -38.45 -35.87 13.82
N ASP A 180 -39.26 -35.71 12.78
CA ASP A 180 -40.38 -36.60 12.46
C ASP A 180 -39.87 -38.05 12.25
N SER A 181 -38.77 -38.20 11.50
CA SER A 181 -38.17 -39.52 11.22
C SER A 181 -37.62 -40.20 12.47
N TYR A 182 -37.12 -39.44 13.45
CA TYR A 182 -36.60 -39.99 14.70
C TYR A 182 -37.71 -40.58 15.57
N TYR A 183 -38.84 -39.88 15.70
CA TYR A 183 -39.97 -40.34 16.51
C TYR A 183 -40.74 -41.48 15.83
N ALA A 184 -40.90 -41.43 14.50
CA ALA A 184 -41.57 -42.49 13.75
C ALA A 184 -40.84 -43.86 13.81
N ASN A 185 -39.52 -43.88 14.03
CA ASN A 185 -38.74 -45.11 14.15
C ASN A 185 -38.68 -45.68 15.60
N ARG A 186 -39.39 -45.07 16.55
CA ARG A 186 -39.42 -45.48 17.97
C ARG A 186 -40.77 -46.00 18.46
N GLU A 187 -41.78 -45.99 17.59
CA GLU A 187 -43.05 -46.73 17.76
C GLU A 187 -42.96 -48.09 17.07
#